data_AF-A0AAE3IBE6-F1
#
_entry.id   AF-A0AAE3IBE6-F1
#
_cell.length_a   1.000
_cell.length_b   1.000
_cell.length_c   1.000
_cell.angle_alpha   90.00
_cell.angle_beta   90.00
_cell.angle_gamma   90.00
#
_symmetry.space_group_name_H-M   'P 1'
#
loop_
_entity.id
_entity.type
_entity.pdbx_description
1 polymer ?
#
loop_
_entity_poly.entity_id
_entity_poly.type
_entity_poly.pdbx_seq_one_letter_code
_entity_poly.pdbx_strand_id
1 'polypeptide(L)'
;MSQVVDELDRRVDRTRLSVLVAFGDVALIALFVAIGEITHGSPPWEYPVRAVEAFVPFLLGWVIATFVGGLYTTDAWKFPLRAISWTTPAWIMAVLIAMAIRALPFVRGGVQLSFVAVSMAVGLVLLVPWRTAMALLYGE
;
A
#
# COMPACT_ATOMS: atom_id res chain seq x y z
N MET A 1 4.80 -24.72 -13.63
CA MET A 1 4.88 -24.50 -12.18
C MET A 1 6.23 -23.90 -11.77
N SER A 2 7.38 -24.43 -12.22
CA SER A 2 8.71 -23.88 -11.85
C SER A 2 8.86 -22.39 -12.13
N GLN A 3 8.55 -21.93 -13.35
CA GLN A 3 8.69 -20.51 -13.72
C GLN A 3 7.87 -19.52 -12.86
N VAL A 4 6.69 -19.94 -12.38
CA VAL A 4 5.84 -19.10 -11.52
C VAL A 4 6.44 -19.00 -10.12
N VAL A 5 6.99 -20.11 -9.61
CA VAL A 5 7.68 -20.15 -8.32
C VAL A 5 8.98 -19.34 -8.38
N ASP A 6 9.73 -19.44 -9.48
CA ASP A 6 10.97 -18.69 -9.68
C ASP A 6 10.73 -17.17 -9.73
N GLU A 7 9.65 -16.71 -10.37
CA GLU A 7 9.31 -15.29 -10.37
C GLU A 7 8.82 -14.82 -8.99
N LEU A 8 8.07 -15.65 -8.25
CA LEU A 8 7.66 -15.33 -6.87
C LEU A 8 8.87 -15.13 -5.95
N ASP A 9 9.83 -16.05 -6.00
CA ASP A 9 11.03 -16.00 -5.16
C ASP A 9 11.93 -14.81 -5.51
N ARG A 10 11.88 -14.31 -6.75
CA ARG A 10 12.60 -13.09 -7.16
C ARG A 10 11.95 -11.79 -6.68
N ARG A 11 10.64 -11.80 -6.40
CA ARG A 11 9.86 -10.59 -6.04
C ARG A 11 9.60 -10.45 -4.55
N VAL A 12 9.64 -11.55 -3.82
CA VAL A 12 9.30 -11.59 -2.39
C VAL A 12 10.29 -12.48 -1.66
N ASP A 13 11.11 -11.89 -0.80
CA ASP A 13 11.95 -12.65 0.10
C ASP A 13 11.09 -13.25 1.21
N ARG A 14 11.14 -14.57 1.40
CA ARG A 14 10.36 -15.27 2.44
C ARG A 14 11.00 -15.17 3.82
N THR A 15 11.22 -13.94 4.29
CA THR A 15 11.78 -13.67 5.61
C THR A 15 10.73 -13.16 6.59
N ARG A 16 11.00 -13.30 7.90
CA ARG A 16 10.17 -12.70 8.95
C ARG A 16 10.08 -11.18 8.81
N LEU A 17 11.16 -10.56 8.33
CA LEU A 17 11.22 -9.12 8.10
C LEU A 17 10.26 -8.70 6.99
N SER A 18 10.26 -9.41 5.86
CA SER A 18 9.33 -9.14 4.75
C SER A 18 7.86 -9.23 5.19
N VAL A 19 7.53 -10.23 6.02
CA VAL A 19 6.18 -10.38 6.60
C VAL A 19 5.84 -9.20 7.52
N LEU A 20 6.75 -8.79 8.39
CA LEU A 20 6.57 -7.64 9.28
C LEU A 20 6.33 -6.35 8.48
N VAL A 21 7.15 -6.11 7.47
CA VAL A 21 7.05 -4.94 6.58
C VAL A 21 5.69 -4.92 5.88
N ALA A 22 5.28 -6.05 5.29
CA ALA A 22 3.99 -6.19 4.62
C ALA A 22 2.81 -5.97 5.57
N PHE A 23 2.86 -6.52 6.79
CA PHE A 23 1.82 -6.30 7.79
C PHE A 23 1.72 -4.83 8.19
N GLY A 24 2.86 -4.16 8.39
CA GLY A 24 2.90 -2.73 8.65
C GLY A 24 2.28 -1.89 7.54
N ASP A 25 2.58 -2.20 6.27
CA ASP A 25 1.95 -1.48 5.15
C ASP A 25 0.43 -1.67 5.12
N VAL A 26 -0.04 -2.91 5.29
CA VAL A 26 -1.47 -3.23 5.32
C VAL A 26 -2.15 -2.48 6.46
N ALA A 27 -1.55 -2.43 7.65
CA ALA A 27 -2.06 -1.70 8.79
C ALA A 27 -2.12 -0.17 8.53
N LEU A 28 -1.10 0.40 7.89
CA LEU A 28 -1.07 1.83 7.57
C LEU A 28 -2.06 2.22 6.46
N ILE A 29 -2.28 1.35 5.47
CA ILE A 29 -3.32 1.54 4.45
C ILE A 29 -4.70 1.45 5.10
N ALA A 30 -4.91 0.48 6.01
CA ALA A 30 -6.15 0.36 6.77
C ALA A 30 -6.38 1.61 7.65
N LEU A 31 -5.33 2.12 8.29
CA LEU A 31 -5.38 3.35 9.10
C LEU A 31 -5.75 4.57 8.24
N PHE A 32 -5.15 4.73 7.07
CA PHE A 32 -5.49 5.78 6.11
C PHE A 32 -6.99 5.76 5.77
N VAL A 33 -7.51 4.58 5.42
CA VAL A 33 -8.93 4.43 5.06
C VAL A 33 -9.84 4.65 6.27
N ALA A 34 -9.49 4.13 7.44
CA ALA A 34 -10.27 4.30 8.66
C ALA A 34 -10.39 5.80 9.04
N ILE A 35 -9.28 6.54 9.01
CA ILE A 35 -9.28 7.99 9.29
C ILE A 35 -10.14 8.73 8.26
N GLY A 36 -10.04 8.37 6.97
CA GLY A 36 -10.85 8.94 5.91
C GLY A 36 -12.35 8.73 6.14
N GLU A 37 -12.77 7.50 6.40
CA GLU A 37 -14.17 7.16 6.66
C GLU A 37 -14.72 7.84 7.93
N ILE A 38 -13.92 7.95 9.00
CA ILE A 38 -14.29 8.72 10.21
C ILE A 38 -14.51 10.20 9.85
N THR A 39 -13.60 10.79 9.08
CA THR A 39 -13.69 12.20 8.64
C THR A 39 -14.91 12.45 7.77
N HIS A 40 -15.36 11.44 7.02
CA HIS A 40 -16.56 11.48 6.20
C HIS A 40 -17.84 11.07 6.94
N GLY A 41 -17.79 10.90 8.27
CA GLY A 41 -18.96 10.59 9.12
C GLY A 41 -19.47 9.16 8.98
N SER A 42 -18.62 8.23 8.54
CA SER A 42 -18.95 6.81 8.36
C SER A 42 -17.96 5.92 9.11
N PRO A 43 -17.84 6.03 10.46
CA PRO A 43 -16.80 5.34 11.18
C PRO A 43 -16.85 3.80 11.00
N PRO A 44 -15.70 3.10 10.91
CA PRO A 44 -15.67 1.67 10.57
C PRO A 44 -16.43 0.75 11.54
N TRP A 45 -16.58 1.13 12.81
CA TRP A 45 -17.33 0.32 13.79
C TRP A 45 -18.86 0.42 13.60
N GLU A 46 -19.36 1.46 12.93
CA GLU A 46 -20.77 1.60 12.55
C GLU A 46 -21.02 1.12 11.11
N TYR A 47 -20.05 1.33 10.21
CA TYR A 47 -20.16 1.01 8.78
C TYR A 47 -19.04 0.07 8.30
N PRO A 48 -18.90 -1.15 8.87
CA PRO A 48 -17.75 -2.02 8.62
C PRO A 48 -17.64 -2.47 7.17
N VAL A 49 -18.77 -2.79 6.52
CA VAL A 49 -18.78 -3.22 5.12
C VAL A 49 -18.29 -2.09 4.21
N ARG A 50 -18.73 -0.86 4.47
CA ARG A 50 -18.31 0.32 3.70
C ARG A 50 -16.81 0.60 3.86
N ALA A 51 -16.28 0.46 5.07
CA ALA A 51 -14.85 0.60 5.32
C ALA A 51 -14.03 -0.45 4.56
N VAL A 52 -14.49 -1.71 4.51
CA VAL A 52 -13.85 -2.77 3.72
C VAL A 52 -13.92 -2.47 2.22
N GLU A 53 -15.08 -2.04 1.72
CA GLU A 53 -15.26 -1.62 0.31
C GLU A 53 -14.33 -0.46 -0.08
N ALA A 54 -14.07 0.48 0.84
CA ALA A 54 -13.13 1.57 0.64
C ALA A 54 -11.67 1.09 0.67
N PHE A 55 -11.35 0.12 1.53
CA PHE A 55 -10.00 -0.41 1.73
C PHE A 55 -9.49 -1.31 0.59
N VAL A 56 -10.34 -2.21 0.10
CA VAL A 56 -9.96 -3.23 -0.87
C VAL A 56 -9.28 -2.67 -2.13
N PRO A 57 -9.78 -1.60 -2.78
CA PRO A 57 -9.12 -1.02 -3.96
C PRO A 57 -7.68 -0.57 -3.70
N PHE A 58 -7.41 0.05 -2.55
CA PHE A 58 -6.06 0.50 -2.18
C PHE A 58 -5.14 -0.70 -1.85
N LEU A 59 -5.66 -1.70 -1.14
CA LEU A 59 -4.90 -2.91 -0.85
C LEU A 59 -4.51 -3.63 -2.16
N LEU A 60 -5.44 -3.79 -3.09
CA LEU A 60 -5.17 -4.42 -4.39
C LEU A 60 -4.13 -3.62 -5.19
N GLY A 61 -4.30 -2.31 -5.26
CA GLY A 61 -3.31 -1.43 -5.90
C GLY A 61 -1.92 -1.58 -5.27
N TRP A 62 -1.84 -1.64 -3.94
CA TRP A 62 -0.58 -1.81 -3.22
C TRP A 62 0.05 -3.17 -3.46
N VAL A 63 -0.72 -4.26 -3.39
CA VAL A 63 -0.23 -5.62 -3.65
C VAL A 63 0.33 -5.72 -5.07
N ILE A 64 -0.36 -5.17 -6.06
CA ILE A 64 0.12 -5.17 -7.45
C ILE A 64 1.41 -4.35 -7.58
N ALA A 65 1.43 -3.12 -7.05
CA ALA A 65 2.57 -2.23 -7.16
C ALA A 65 3.81 -2.78 -6.45
N THR A 66 3.63 -3.34 -5.25
CA THR A 66 4.73 -3.94 -4.46
C THR A 66 5.25 -5.22 -5.09
N PHE A 67 4.38 -6.07 -5.64
CA PHE A 67 4.79 -7.27 -6.34
C PHE A 67 5.60 -6.95 -7.60
N VAL A 68 5.08 -6.08 -8.47
CA VAL A 68 5.76 -5.66 -9.71
C VAL A 68 7.07 -4.93 -9.40
N GLY A 69 7.08 -4.10 -8.36
CA GLY A 69 8.26 -3.36 -7.92
C GLY A 69 9.28 -4.17 -7.11
N GLY A 70 8.94 -5.38 -6.65
CA GLY A 70 9.83 -6.17 -5.77
C GLY A 70 10.05 -5.53 -4.40
N LEU A 71 9.05 -4.81 -3.87
CA LEU A 71 9.17 -4.04 -2.62
C LEU A 71 9.27 -4.90 -1.35
N TYR A 72 9.16 -6.23 -1.49
CA TYR A 72 9.35 -7.19 -0.39
C TYR A 72 10.63 -8.01 -0.55
N THR A 73 11.57 -7.52 -1.35
CA THR A 73 12.95 -7.98 -1.38
C THR A 73 13.81 -7.18 -0.41
N THR A 74 14.87 -7.79 0.10
CA THR A 74 15.90 -7.17 0.95
C THR A 74 16.50 -5.90 0.33
N ASP A 75 16.60 -5.89 -1.00
CA ASP A 75 17.14 -4.77 -1.77
C ASP A 75 16.26 -3.50 -1.68
N ALA A 76 14.94 -3.67 -1.48
CA ALA A 76 13.98 -2.57 -1.42
C ALA A 76 14.12 -1.69 -0.17
N TRP A 77 14.76 -2.19 0.89
CA TRP A 77 14.99 -1.45 2.14
C TRP A 77 16.46 -1.47 2.58
N LYS A 78 17.39 -1.70 1.65
CA LYS A 78 18.82 -1.74 1.95
C LYS A 78 19.32 -0.48 2.67
N PHE A 79 18.85 0.70 2.24
CA PHE A 79 19.15 1.98 2.88
C PHE A 79 17.98 2.97 2.74
N PRO A 80 17.88 4.02 3.58
CA PRO A 80 16.74 4.93 3.64
C PRO A 80 16.30 5.52 2.29
N LEU A 81 17.24 6.08 1.54
CA LEU A 81 16.93 6.70 0.24
C LEU A 81 16.39 5.68 -0.77
N ARG A 82 16.79 4.41 -0.66
CA ARG A 82 16.25 3.33 -1.46
C ARG A 82 14.80 3.03 -1.11
N ALA A 83 14.51 2.90 0.18
CA ALA A 83 13.15 2.71 0.67
C ALA A 83 12.22 3.84 0.21
N ILE A 84 12.68 5.10 0.30
CA ILE A 84 11.92 6.28 -0.16
C ILE A 84 11.68 6.21 -1.68
N SER A 85 12.74 6.00 -2.47
CA SER A 85 12.66 6.02 -3.95
C SER A 85 11.82 4.89 -4.53
N TRP A 86 11.70 3.75 -3.85
CA TRP A 86 10.89 2.62 -4.30
C TRP A 86 9.44 2.71 -3.80
N THR A 87 9.25 3.11 -2.54
CA THR A 87 7.91 3.24 -1.93
C THR A 87 7.07 4.33 -2.60
N THR A 88 7.70 5.46 -2.95
CA THR A 88 6.99 6.63 -3.50
C THR A 88 6.26 6.33 -4.81
N PRO A 89 6.94 5.88 -5.89
CA PRO A 89 6.27 5.55 -7.15
C PRO A 89 5.32 4.36 -6.98
N ALA A 90 5.64 3.37 -6.14
CA ALA A 90 4.75 2.23 -5.89
C ALA A 90 3.42 2.67 -5.26
N TRP A 91 3.45 3.59 -4.29
CA TRP A 91 2.22 4.12 -3.69
C TRP A 91 1.42 4.96 -4.67
N ILE A 92 2.08 5.81 -5.47
CA ILE A 92 1.42 6.58 -6.53
C ILE A 92 0.70 5.62 -7.49
N MET A 93 1.38 4.56 -7.95
CA MET A 93 0.78 3.53 -8.80
C MET A 93 -0.39 2.80 -8.11
N ALA A 94 -0.25 2.49 -6.82
CA ALA A 94 -1.32 1.87 -6.04
C ALA A 94 -2.58 2.76 -5.98
N VAL A 95 -2.42 4.07 -5.76
CA VAL A 95 -3.54 5.02 -5.79
C VAL A 95 -4.17 5.08 -7.17
N LEU A 96 -3.38 5.13 -8.25
CA LEU A 96 -3.92 5.14 -9.62
C LEU A 96 -4.73 3.88 -9.93
N ILE A 97 -4.24 2.71 -9.52
CA ILE A 97 -4.97 1.44 -9.65
C ILE A 97 -6.25 1.47 -8.81
N ALA A 98 -6.18 1.95 -7.56
CA ALA A 98 -7.35 2.07 -6.70
C ALA A 98 -8.41 3.00 -7.32
N MET A 99 -8.01 4.13 -7.93
CA MET A 99 -8.92 5.02 -8.64
C MET A 99 -9.54 4.37 -9.87
N ALA A 100 -8.76 3.60 -10.64
CA ALA A 100 -9.28 2.86 -11.79
C ALA A 100 -10.33 1.84 -11.35
N ILE A 101 -10.09 1.11 -10.25
CA ILE A 101 -11.08 0.19 -9.65
C ILE A 101 -12.33 0.95 -9.20
N ARG A 102 -12.17 2.09 -8.53
CA ARG A 102 -13.28 2.92 -8.05
C ARG A 102 -14.07 3.61 -9.15
N ALA A 103 -13.53 3.71 -10.36
CA ALA A 103 -14.24 4.23 -11.53
C ALA A 103 -15.20 3.20 -12.15
N LEU A 104 -15.11 1.92 -11.74
CA LEU A 104 -16.02 0.87 -12.21
C LEU A 104 -17.45 1.11 -11.69
N PRO A 105 -18.50 0.88 -12.50
CA PRO A 105 -19.88 1.22 -12.16
C PRO A 105 -20.45 0.43 -10.97
N PHE A 106 -19.84 -0.70 -10.63
CA PHE A 106 -20.23 -1.57 -9.52
C PHE A 106 -19.36 -1.39 -8.26
N VAL A 107 -18.39 -0.47 -8.28
CA VAL A 107 -17.55 -0.14 -7.12
C VAL A 107 -17.98 1.20 -6.56
N ARG A 108 -18.17 1.28 -5.23
CA ARG A 108 -18.59 2.52 -4.58
C ARG A 108 -17.45 3.54 -4.49
N GLY A 109 -17.84 4.82 -4.55
CA GLY A 109 -17.01 5.94 -4.12
C GLY A 109 -16.44 6.83 -5.23
N GLY A 110 -16.40 6.38 -6.48
CA GLY A 110 -15.97 7.19 -7.63
C GLY A 110 -14.57 7.79 -7.49
N VAL A 111 -14.26 8.77 -8.34
CA VAL A 111 -12.97 9.46 -8.39
C VAL A 111 -13.17 10.97 -8.32
N GLN A 112 -12.50 11.61 -7.36
CA GLN A 112 -12.41 13.06 -7.23
C GLN A 112 -10.94 13.45 -7.19
N LEU A 113 -10.53 14.49 -7.91
CA LEU A 113 -9.12 14.88 -8.01
C LEU A 113 -8.51 15.23 -6.64
N SER A 114 -9.27 15.88 -5.77
CA SER A 114 -8.89 16.15 -4.38
C SER A 114 -8.61 14.87 -3.60
N PHE A 115 -9.47 13.85 -3.77
CA PHE A 115 -9.29 12.55 -3.13
C PHE A 115 -8.02 11.83 -3.63
N VAL A 116 -7.71 11.92 -4.93
CA VAL A 116 -6.45 11.37 -5.48
C VAL A 116 -5.24 12.03 -4.81
N ALA A 117 -5.22 13.36 -4.77
CA ALA A 117 -4.11 14.12 -4.19
C ALA A 117 -3.92 13.81 -2.69
N VAL A 118 -5.01 13.80 -1.92
CA VAL A 118 -4.98 13.47 -0.48
C VAL A 118 -4.54 12.03 -0.26
N SER A 119 -5.04 11.07 -1.05
CA SER A 119 -4.64 9.66 -0.94
C SER A 119 -3.14 9.47 -1.19
N MET A 120 -2.60 10.13 -2.23
CA MET A 120 -1.16 10.12 -2.50
C MET A 120 -0.40 10.72 -1.33
N ALA A 121 -0.72 11.95 -0.91
CA ALA A 121 0.03 12.66 0.13
C ALA A 121 -0.02 11.93 1.49
N VAL A 122 -1.20 11.57 1.97
CA VAL A 122 -1.37 10.93 3.30
C VAL A 122 -0.73 9.54 3.30
N GLY A 123 -0.92 8.74 2.24
CA GLY A 123 -0.29 7.43 2.17
C GLY A 123 1.23 7.50 2.09
N LEU A 124 1.82 8.51 1.41
CA LEU A 124 3.27 8.74 1.46
C LEU A 124 3.73 9.12 2.87
N VAL A 125 3.00 10.02 3.56
CA VAL A 125 3.30 10.43 4.94
C VAL A 125 3.27 9.23 5.91
N LEU A 126 2.47 8.20 5.64
CA LEU A 126 2.42 6.99 6.47
C LEU A 126 3.48 5.96 6.05
N LEU A 127 3.50 5.57 4.78
CA LEU A 127 4.31 4.47 4.27
C LEU A 127 5.79 4.82 4.19
N VAL A 128 6.16 6.05 3.79
CA VAL A 128 7.56 6.41 3.62
C VAL A 128 8.30 6.40 4.97
N PRO A 129 7.80 7.01 6.06
CA PRO A 129 8.46 6.91 7.36
C PRO A 129 8.56 5.48 7.87
N TRP A 130 7.51 4.67 7.71
CA TRP A 130 7.54 3.25 8.08
C TRP A 130 8.64 2.49 7.34
N ARG A 131 8.65 2.56 6.01
CA ARG A 131 9.65 1.87 5.17
C ARG A 131 11.07 2.40 5.44
N THR A 132 11.20 3.69 5.71
CA THR A 132 12.47 4.32 6.10
C THR A 132 12.95 3.83 7.45
N ALA A 133 12.06 3.72 8.44
CA ALA A 133 12.39 3.18 9.76
C ALA A 133 12.87 1.72 9.65
N MET A 134 12.20 0.91 8.83
CA MET A 134 12.63 -0.47 8.57
C MET A 134 14.02 -0.54 7.92
N ALA A 135 14.30 0.36 6.97
CA ALA A 135 15.64 0.46 6.37
C ALA A 135 16.71 0.96 7.36
N LEU A 136 16.38 1.87 8.28
CA LEU A 136 17.30 2.35 9.31
C LEU A 136 17.62 1.27 10.37
N LEU A 137 16.65 0.42 10.69
CA LEU A 137 16.77 -0.59 11.74
C LEU A 137 17.37 -1.90 11.24
N TYR A 138 17.13 -2.25 9.97
CA TYR A 138 17.46 -3.57 9.41
C TYR A 138 18.19 -3.51 8.06
N GLY A 139 18.48 -2.32 7.54
CA GLY A 139 19.31 -2.15 6.35
C GLY A 139 20.78 -2.41 6.64
N GLU A 140 21.51 -2.84 5.61
CA GLU A 140 22.96 -3.09 5.65
C GLU A 140 23.75 -1.99 4.91
#